data_AF-U2E546-F1
#
_entry.id   AF-U2E546-F1
#
_cell.length_a   1.000
_cell.length_b   1.000
_cell.length_c   1.000
_cell.angle_alpha   90.00
_cell.angle_beta   90.00
_cell.angle_gamma   90.00
#
_symmetry.space_group_name_H-M   'P 1'
#
loop_
_entity.id
_entity.type
_entity.pdbx_description
1 polymer ?
#
loop_
_entity_poly.entity_id
_entity_poly.type
_entity_poly.pdbx_seq_one_letter_code
_entity_poly.pdbx_strand_id
1 'polypeptide(L)'
;GAFEPFLERIFGGPVGRATHATGPDAPTWWWFARQYFSGLGLPMVVASLTAVVATVALAVRRRLSAGRVFVLIAFLAFVALFVPWHDFRVHHLLATFPLLAILVAAWLVDLRERRATVARVLTVALVVSSAAYAGVGAAGYADMPRDRAAAWLDDTIGENETIEVYTRHFQDTALPHGATVTHREGEFTACPEYIMLTYRDLLYLDEDTYYRTSSLRGAYVRGLLDGNDSYEPVAEFGPRPPDFVPQRPTPGSLLELLPHGIVPHVDQYADEQELRPNQYTLVLRSTGECSPDRDPPF
;
A
#
# COMPACT_ATOMS: atom_id res chain seq x y z
N GLY A 1 -19.76 27.85 -19.50
CA GLY A 1 -18.51 28.64 -19.37
C GLY A 1 -17.50 27.80 -18.61
N ALA A 2 -16.20 27.99 -18.85
CA ALA A 2 -15.11 27.16 -18.28
C ALA A 2 -14.91 27.30 -16.75
N PHE A 3 -15.79 28.03 -16.05
CA PHE A 3 -15.69 28.33 -14.63
C PHE A 3 -16.20 27.17 -13.75
N GLU A 4 -17.34 26.55 -14.08
CA GLU A 4 -17.82 25.33 -13.41
C GLU A 4 -16.79 24.19 -13.43
N PRO A 5 -16.25 23.78 -14.60
CA PRO A 5 -15.25 22.70 -14.66
C PRO A 5 -13.95 23.04 -13.93
N PHE A 6 -13.60 24.33 -13.83
CA PHE A 6 -12.44 24.80 -13.08
C PHE A 6 -12.67 24.68 -11.57
N LEU A 7 -13.82 25.14 -11.07
CA LEU A 7 -14.19 25.00 -9.67
C LEU A 7 -14.34 23.53 -9.28
N GLU A 8 -14.92 22.69 -10.12
CA GLU A 8 -15.02 21.25 -9.90
C GLU A 8 -13.63 20.58 -9.86
N ARG A 9 -12.68 21.04 -10.67
CA ARG A 9 -11.31 20.49 -10.67
C ARG A 9 -10.47 20.97 -9.49
N ILE A 10 -10.69 22.19 -9.00
CA ILE A 10 -9.97 22.74 -7.84
C ILE A 10 -10.60 22.30 -6.51
N PHE A 11 -11.93 22.25 -6.43
CA PHE A 11 -12.65 21.96 -5.19
C PHE A 11 -13.34 20.60 -5.23
N GLY A 12 -14.01 20.24 -6.32
CA GLY A 12 -14.74 18.97 -6.43
C GLY A 12 -13.85 17.71 -6.34
N GLY A 13 -12.73 17.68 -7.06
CA GLY A 13 -11.79 16.55 -7.04
C GLY A 13 -11.11 16.33 -5.67
N PRO A 14 -10.48 17.36 -5.07
CA PRO A 14 -9.83 17.24 -3.76
C PRO A 14 -10.82 17.04 -2.60
N VAL A 15 -11.99 17.71 -2.61
CA VAL A 15 -13.01 17.53 -1.55
C VAL A 15 -13.71 16.18 -1.70
N GLY A 16 -14.01 15.74 -2.92
CA GLY A 16 -14.62 14.43 -3.18
C GLY A 16 -13.74 13.26 -2.73
N ARG A 17 -12.42 13.36 -2.87
CA ARG A 17 -11.47 12.37 -2.32
C ARG A 17 -11.33 12.45 -0.80
N ALA A 18 -11.37 13.65 -0.22
CA ALA A 18 -11.34 13.81 1.24
C ALA A 18 -12.53 13.13 1.94
N THR A 19 -13.66 12.98 1.23
CA THR A 19 -14.90 12.36 1.72
C THR A 19 -15.14 10.92 1.25
N HIS A 20 -14.33 10.39 0.33
CA HIS A 20 -14.49 9.02 -0.16
C HIS A 20 -13.58 8.09 0.63
N ALA A 21 -14.17 7.29 1.51
CA ALA A 21 -13.45 6.31 2.31
C ALA A 21 -12.94 5.17 1.42
N THR A 22 -11.62 5.00 1.35
CA THR A 22 -10.95 3.87 0.69
C THR A 22 -10.22 2.96 1.67
N GLY A 23 -9.95 3.45 2.88
CA GLY A 23 -9.39 2.70 4.01
C GLY A 23 -10.44 2.30 5.05
N PRO A 24 -10.06 1.50 6.06
CA PRO A 24 -10.94 1.21 7.20
C PRO A 24 -11.21 2.47 8.02
N ASP A 25 -12.32 2.45 8.75
CA ASP A 25 -12.59 3.45 9.79
C ASP A 25 -11.51 3.36 10.89
N ALA A 26 -10.66 4.38 10.97
CA ALA A 26 -9.59 4.49 11.96
C ALA A 26 -9.47 5.93 12.47
N PRO A 27 -8.99 6.15 13.72
CA PRO A 27 -8.65 7.49 14.17
C PRO A 27 -7.61 8.15 13.24
N THR A 28 -7.75 9.43 12.92
CA THR A 28 -6.83 10.16 12.02
C THR A 28 -5.35 10.05 12.43
N TRP A 29 -5.06 9.98 13.73
CA TRP A 29 -3.68 9.80 14.22
C TRP A 29 -3.06 8.50 13.71
N TRP A 30 -3.87 7.44 13.53
CA TRP A 30 -3.42 6.14 13.06
C TRP A 30 -2.99 6.22 11.61
N TRP A 31 -3.74 6.94 10.76
CA TRP A 31 -3.33 7.22 9.39
C TRP A 31 -2.01 7.98 9.32
N PHE A 32 -1.82 9.04 10.13
CA PHE A 32 -0.53 9.72 10.19
C PHE A 32 0.60 8.77 10.62
N ALA A 33 0.39 8.01 11.69
CA ALA A 33 1.39 7.09 12.19
C ALA A 33 1.76 6.05 11.13
N ARG A 34 0.77 5.37 10.55
CA ARG A 34 0.95 4.37 9.49
C ARG A 34 1.81 4.90 8.35
N GLN A 35 1.47 6.09 7.83
CA GLN A 35 2.18 6.68 6.71
C GLN A 35 3.60 7.16 7.08
N TYR A 36 3.83 7.69 8.29
CA TYR A 36 5.17 8.06 8.74
C TYR A 36 6.06 6.85 9.01
N PHE A 37 5.51 5.76 9.57
CA PHE A 37 6.24 4.50 9.74
C PHE A 37 6.67 3.94 8.38
N SER A 38 5.74 3.82 7.44
CA SER A 38 6.01 3.35 6.07
C SER A 38 7.04 4.21 5.34
N GLY A 39 6.94 5.54 5.43
CA GLY A 39 7.78 6.45 4.66
C GLY A 39 9.16 6.76 5.23
N LEU A 40 9.31 6.80 6.56
CA LEU A 40 10.57 7.21 7.20
C LEU A 40 11.38 6.02 7.75
N GLY A 41 10.71 4.90 8.05
CA GLY A 41 11.29 3.82 8.84
C GLY A 41 11.44 4.19 10.32
N LEU A 42 11.50 3.18 11.18
CA LEU A 42 11.39 3.32 12.63
C LEU A 42 12.44 4.26 13.26
N PRO A 43 13.74 4.17 12.93
CA PRO A 43 14.74 5.06 13.52
C PRO A 43 14.49 6.55 13.19
N MET A 44 14.08 6.83 11.95
CA MET A 44 13.84 8.20 11.50
C MET A 44 12.51 8.74 12.04
N VAL A 45 11.49 7.91 12.24
CA VAL A 45 10.26 8.30 12.97
C VAL A 45 10.60 8.76 14.38
N VAL A 46 11.38 7.98 15.13
CA VAL A 46 11.77 8.31 16.51
C VAL A 46 12.58 9.62 16.54
N ALA A 47 13.53 9.78 15.62
CA ALA A 47 14.29 11.03 15.51
C ALA A 47 13.41 12.23 15.17
N SER A 48 12.46 12.06 14.24
CA SER A 48 11.52 13.10 13.81
C SER A 48 10.62 13.54 14.96
N LEU A 49 10.04 12.59 15.71
CA LEU A 49 9.24 12.88 16.90
C LEU A 49 10.07 13.63 17.95
N THR A 50 11.29 13.16 18.23
CA THR A 50 12.19 13.81 19.18
C THR A 50 12.52 15.24 18.75
N ALA A 51 12.81 15.46 17.47
CA ALA A 51 13.11 16.77 16.92
C ALA A 51 11.91 17.72 16.98
N VAL A 52 10.71 17.26 16.65
CA VAL A 52 9.47 18.05 16.75
C VAL A 52 9.21 18.44 18.20
N VAL A 53 9.25 17.49 19.14
CA VAL A 53 9.03 17.76 20.58
C VAL A 53 10.07 18.75 21.12
N ALA A 54 11.35 18.56 20.80
CA ALA A 54 12.41 19.48 21.20
C ALA A 54 12.20 20.89 20.62
N THR A 55 11.79 20.99 19.37
CA THR A 55 11.51 22.26 18.68
C THR A 55 10.31 22.97 19.30
N VAL A 56 9.21 22.27 19.58
CA VAL A 56 8.04 22.82 20.27
C VAL A 56 8.40 23.32 21.66
N ALA A 57 9.14 22.53 22.45
CA ALA A 57 9.57 22.93 23.79
C ALA A 57 10.43 24.21 23.79
N LEU A 58 11.32 24.36 22.80
CA LEU A 58 12.12 25.56 22.60
C LEU A 58 11.28 26.76 22.12
N ALA A 59 10.27 26.52 21.26
CA ALA A 59 9.33 27.55 20.81
C ALA A 59 8.52 28.12 21.97
N VAL A 60 7.97 27.26 22.83
CA VAL A 60 7.21 27.67 24.04
C VAL A 60 8.08 28.52 24.98
N ARG A 61 9.37 28.18 25.10
CA ARG A 61 10.34 28.93 25.90
C ARG A 61 10.84 30.21 25.22
N ARG A 62 10.36 30.53 24.00
CA ARG A 62 10.81 31.66 23.16
C ARG A 62 12.33 31.64 22.90
N ARG A 63 12.91 30.45 22.76
CA ARG A 63 14.34 30.22 22.50
C ARG A 63 14.62 29.70 21.09
N LEU A 64 13.64 29.78 20.19
CA LEU A 64 13.74 29.26 18.83
C LEU A 64 14.05 30.38 17.84
N SER A 65 14.92 30.12 16.86
CA SER A 65 15.16 31.06 15.77
C SER A 65 13.94 31.15 14.84
N ALA A 66 13.74 32.31 14.19
CA ALA A 66 12.63 32.54 13.26
C ALA A 66 12.56 31.48 12.15
N GLY A 67 13.71 31.05 11.63
CA GLY A 67 13.78 29.99 10.60
C GLY A 67 13.25 28.65 11.09
N ARG A 68 13.60 28.22 12.31
CA ARG A 68 13.06 26.98 12.88
C ARG A 68 11.57 27.10 13.21
N VAL A 69 11.10 28.28 13.61
CA VAL A 69 9.66 28.54 13.82
C VAL A 69 8.91 28.37 12.51
N PHE A 70 9.44 28.96 11.43
CA PHE A 70 8.84 28.84 10.10
C PHE A 70 8.73 27.39 9.63
N VAL A 71 9.79 26.60 9.77
CA VAL A 71 9.77 25.17 9.40
C VAL A 71 8.74 24.38 10.22
N LEU A 72 8.66 24.64 11.53
CA LEU A 72 7.67 24.00 12.40
C LEU A 72 6.24 24.38 11.99
N ILE A 73 5.96 25.66 11.72
CA ILE A 73 4.64 26.13 11.29
C ILE A 73 4.28 25.51 9.94
N ALA A 74 5.22 25.49 8.98
CA ALA A 74 4.99 24.87 7.68
C ALA A 74 4.66 23.37 7.82
N PHE A 75 5.40 22.65 8.66
CA PHE A 75 5.13 21.24 8.95
C PHE A 75 3.71 21.06 9.54
N LEU A 76 3.36 21.83 10.58
CA LEU A 76 2.05 21.74 11.22
C LEU A 76 0.91 22.13 10.28
N ALA A 77 1.12 23.10 9.38
CA ALA A 77 0.14 23.48 8.38
C ALA A 77 -0.15 22.34 7.38
N PHE A 78 0.89 21.65 6.91
CA PHE A 78 0.71 20.45 6.08
C PHE A 78 0.01 19.32 6.84
N VAL A 79 0.35 19.08 8.11
CA VAL A 79 -0.37 18.10 8.93
C VAL A 79 -1.84 18.49 9.06
N ALA A 80 -2.14 19.75 9.38
CA ALA A 80 -3.50 20.25 9.55
C ALA A 80 -4.35 20.09 8.27
N LEU A 81 -3.75 20.20 7.09
CA LEU A 81 -4.44 20.01 5.81
C LEU A 81 -5.07 18.61 5.66
N PHE A 82 -4.43 17.58 6.21
CA PHE A 82 -4.86 16.18 6.09
C PHE A 82 -5.68 15.68 7.29
N VAL A 83 -5.82 16.48 8.35
CA VAL A 83 -6.68 16.13 9.51
C VAL A 83 -8.13 15.81 9.12
N PRO A 84 -8.80 16.55 8.21
CA PRO A 84 -10.20 16.26 7.89
C PRO A 84 -10.37 15.09 6.90
N TRP A 85 -9.29 14.48 6.40
CA TRP A 85 -9.37 13.37 5.46
C TRP A 85 -9.69 12.08 6.21
N HIS A 86 -10.55 11.25 5.64
CA HIS A 86 -10.88 9.93 6.18
C HIS A 86 -9.66 9.02 6.23
N ASP A 87 -8.97 8.88 5.09
CA ASP A 87 -7.73 8.14 4.93
C ASP A 87 -6.80 8.83 3.93
N PHE A 88 -5.50 8.57 4.04
CA PHE A 88 -4.50 9.12 3.12
C PHE A 88 -3.23 8.26 3.10
N ARG A 89 -2.48 8.44 2.01
CA ARG A 89 -1.25 7.70 1.67
C ARG A 89 0.03 8.47 1.97
N VAL A 90 1.14 7.74 2.07
CA VAL A 90 2.49 8.27 2.27
C VAL A 90 2.84 9.39 1.28
N HIS A 91 2.39 9.29 0.02
CA HIS A 91 2.68 10.32 -0.98
C HIS A 91 2.06 11.69 -0.68
N HIS A 92 0.96 11.73 0.07
CA HIS A 92 0.36 12.99 0.52
C HIS A 92 1.23 13.67 1.58
N LEU A 93 1.98 12.89 2.36
CA LEU A 93 2.90 13.40 3.38
C LEU A 93 4.30 13.70 2.86
N LEU A 94 4.62 13.46 1.58
CA LEU A 94 5.98 13.67 1.06
C LEU A 94 6.49 15.10 1.28
N ALA A 95 5.59 16.09 1.24
CA ALA A 95 5.95 17.48 1.50
C ALA A 95 6.42 17.73 2.95
N THR A 96 6.05 16.87 3.92
CA THR A 96 6.48 16.99 5.31
C THR A 96 7.86 16.40 5.57
N PHE A 97 8.33 15.48 4.72
CA PHE A 97 9.57 14.73 4.97
C PHE A 97 10.82 15.64 4.96
N PRO A 98 11.01 16.56 3.99
CA PRO A 98 12.11 17.51 4.05
C PRO A 98 12.05 18.43 5.27
N LEU A 99 10.85 18.83 5.70
CA LEU A 99 10.66 19.68 6.87
C LEU A 99 11.09 18.95 8.15
N LEU A 100 10.67 17.70 8.31
CA LEU A 100 11.12 16.82 9.39
C LEU A 100 12.64 16.61 9.35
N ALA A 101 13.22 16.35 8.18
CA ALA A 101 14.66 16.19 8.03
C ALA A 101 15.44 17.43 8.48
N ILE A 102 14.94 18.64 8.17
CA ILE A 102 15.53 19.90 8.64
C ILE A 102 15.45 20.01 10.17
N LEU A 103 14.30 19.67 10.77
CA LEU A 103 14.15 19.69 12.23
C LEU A 103 15.08 18.67 12.91
N VAL A 104 15.20 17.46 12.37
CA VAL A 104 16.13 16.42 12.84
C VAL A 104 17.58 16.90 12.74
N ALA A 105 17.97 17.48 11.60
CA ALA A 105 19.32 18.02 11.40
C ALA A 105 19.63 19.13 12.41
N ALA A 106 18.70 20.06 12.62
CA ALA A 106 18.83 21.13 13.62
C ALA A 106 18.99 20.58 15.04
N TRP A 107 18.19 19.58 15.41
CA TRP A 107 18.28 18.90 16.70
C TRP A 107 19.63 18.20 16.88
N LEU A 108 20.13 17.50 15.85
CA LEU A 108 21.44 16.84 15.89
C LEU A 108 22.61 17.83 15.99
N VAL A 109 22.51 19.00 15.37
CA VAL A 109 23.50 20.08 15.49
C VAL A 109 23.56 20.58 16.94
N ASP A 110 22.42 20.89 17.54
CA ASP A 110 22.35 21.34 18.93
C ASP A 110 22.83 20.25 19.92
N LEU A 111 22.59 18.97 19.58
CA LEU A 111 23.09 17.84 20.35
C LEU A 111 24.60 17.71 20.22
N ARG A 112 25.17 17.95 19.03
CA ARG A 112 26.61 17.87 18.78
C ARG A 112 27.39 18.88 19.62
N GLU A 113 26.85 20.08 19.83
CA GLU A 113 27.46 21.10 20.68
C GLU A 113 27.56 20.67 22.16
N ARG A 114 26.62 19.83 22.61
CA ARG A 114 26.56 19.34 24.01
C ARG A 114 27.22 17.97 24.20
N ARG A 115 27.10 17.09 23.20
CA ARG A 115 27.46 15.67 23.24
C ARG A 115 27.89 15.20 21.84
N ALA A 116 29.06 15.67 21.40
CA ALA A 116 29.58 15.44 20.04
C ALA A 116 29.57 13.95 19.61
N THR A 117 30.04 13.05 20.48
CA THR A 117 30.08 11.60 20.19
C THR A 117 28.69 11.03 19.96
N VAL A 118 27.72 11.37 20.82
CA VAL A 118 26.34 10.87 20.71
C VAL A 118 25.69 11.37 19.42
N ALA A 119 25.83 12.66 19.11
CA ALA A 119 25.29 13.23 17.87
C ALA A 119 25.88 12.53 16.63
N ARG A 120 27.20 12.30 16.60
CA ARG A 120 27.87 11.62 15.49
C ARG A 120 27.36 10.20 15.30
N VAL A 121 27.27 9.42 16.39
CA VAL A 121 26.76 8.04 16.34
C VAL A 121 25.32 8.01 15.85
N LEU A 122 24.45 8.89 16.36
CA LEU A 122 23.05 8.99 15.93
C LEU A 122 22.94 9.39 14.47
N THR A 123 23.72 10.36 14.00
CA THR A 123 23.73 10.75 12.58
C THR A 123 24.11 9.57 11.69
N VAL A 124 25.19 8.85 12.02
CA VAL A 124 25.61 7.68 11.24
C VAL A 124 24.52 6.60 11.25
N ALA A 125 23.95 6.29 12.42
CA ALA A 125 22.89 5.30 12.55
C ALA A 125 21.66 5.66 11.72
N LEU A 126 21.22 6.92 11.74
CA LEU A 126 20.09 7.39 10.95
C LEU A 126 20.36 7.31 9.45
N VAL A 127 21.53 7.77 8.99
CA VAL A 127 21.88 7.72 7.56
C VAL A 127 21.97 6.27 7.06
N VAL A 128 22.66 5.40 7.80
CA VAL A 128 22.81 3.98 7.42
C VAL A 128 21.48 3.25 7.45
N SER A 129 20.67 3.43 8.50
CA SER A 129 19.36 2.78 8.58
C SER A 129 18.39 3.29 7.53
N SER A 130 18.33 4.59 7.24
CA SER A 130 17.50 5.14 6.16
C SER A 130 17.97 4.67 4.78
N ALA A 131 19.28 4.61 4.52
CA ALA A 131 19.81 4.10 3.26
C ALA A 131 19.51 2.60 3.09
N ALA A 132 19.66 1.80 4.14
CA ALA A 132 19.30 0.38 4.13
C ALA A 132 17.79 0.19 3.92
N TYR A 133 16.95 0.92 4.65
CA TYR A 133 15.50 0.87 4.52
C TYR A 133 15.06 1.24 3.09
N ALA A 134 15.58 2.34 2.54
CA ALA A 134 15.30 2.75 1.17
C ALA A 134 15.85 1.76 0.13
N GLY A 135 17.03 1.16 0.38
CA GLY A 135 17.65 0.19 -0.53
C GLY A 135 16.90 -1.14 -0.59
N VAL A 136 16.50 -1.69 0.55
CA VAL A 136 15.62 -2.87 0.62
C VAL A 136 14.25 -2.54 0.01
N GLY A 137 13.78 -1.31 0.24
CA GLY A 137 12.68 -0.68 -0.49
C GLY A 137 12.87 -0.73 -2.01
N ALA A 138 13.96 -0.22 -2.58
CA ALA A 138 14.13 -0.26 -4.03
C ALA A 138 14.24 -1.70 -4.56
N ALA A 139 14.97 -2.57 -3.87
CA ALA A 139 15.18 -3.96 -4.30
C ALA A 139 13.88 -4.79 -4.33
N GLY A 140 13.00 -4.63 -3.34
CA GLY A 140 11.73 -5.37 -3.33
C GLY A 140 10.76 -4.96 -4.45
N TYR A 141 10.89 -3.75 -5.03
CA TYR A 141 10.12 -3.38 -6.24
C TYR A 141 10.63 -4.10 -7.48
N ALA A 142 11.89 -4.52 -7.49
CA ALA A 142 12.47 -5.17 -8.65
C ALA A 142 12.10 -6.67 -8.74
N ASP A 143 11.57 -7.26 -7.67
CA ASP A 143 11.22 -8.67 -7.58
C ASP A 143 9.91 -8.87 -6.80
N MET A 144 8.79 -8.52 -7.43
CA MET A 144 7.46 -8.68 -6.84
C MET A 144 6.82 -10.02 -7.24
N PRO A 145 5.99 -10.64 -6.37
CA PRO A 145 5.20 -11.83 -6.72
C PRO A 145 4.45 -11.72 -8.05
N ARG A 146 3.87 -10.56 -8.34
CA ARG A 146 3.20 -10.27 -9.62
C ARG A 146 4.15 -10.38 -10.82
N ASP A 147 5.37 -9.84 -10.71
CA ASP A 147 6.34 -9.85 -11.80
C ASP A 147 6.87 -11.27 -12.04
N ARG A 148 7.04 -12.05 -10.97
CA ARG A 148 7.36 -13.49 -11.06
C ARG A 148 6.23 -14.29 -11.69
N ALA A 149 4.97 -13.97 -11.38
CA ALA A 149 3.82 -14.57 -12.02
C ALA A 149 3.79 -14.24 -13.52
N ALA A 150 4.00 -12.98 -13.89
CA ALA A 150 4.03 -12.56 -15.30
C ALA A 150 5.13 -13.29 -16.08
N ALA A 151 6.35 -13.37 -15.53
CA ALA A 151 7.46 -14.09 -16.15
C ALA A 151 7.18 -15.59 -16.31
N TRP A 152 6.55 -16.23 -15.31
CA TRP A 152 6.15 -17.63 -15.41
C TRP A 152 5.07 -17.85 -16.46
N LEU A 153 4.09 -16.95 -16.54
CA LEU A 153 3.04 -17.00 -17.56
C LEU A 153 3.65 -16.85 -18.96
N ASP A 154 4.61 -15.93 -19.17
CA ASP A 154 5.33 -15.76 -20.44
C ASP A 154 6.08 -17.03 -20.89
N ASP A 155 6.67 -17.75 -19.94
CA ASP A 155 7.45 -18.97 -20.22
C ASP A 155 6.58 -20.22 -20.39
N THR A 156 5.35 -20.20 -19.87
CA THR A 156 4.49 -21.40 -19.76
C THR A 156 3.31 -21.38 -20.72
N ILE A 157 2.72 -20.21 -20.97
CA ILE A 157 1.44 -20.07 -21.67
C ILE A 157 1.68 -19.75 -23.14
N GLY A 158 0.97 -20.46 -24.02
CA GLY A 158 1.04 -20.23 -25.46
C GLY A 158 0.34 -18.92 -25.89
N GLU A 159 0.76 -18.34 -27.03
CA GLU A 159 0.20 -17.09 -27.58
C GLU A 159 -1.32 -17.12 -27.87
N ASN A 160 -1.95 -18.30 -27.87
CA ASN A 160 -3.38 -18.46 -28.13
C ASN A 160 -4.18 -18.95 -26.91
N GLU A 161 -3.52 -19.10 -25.76
CA GLU A 161 -4.19 -19.50 -24.53
C GLU A 161 -4.89 -18.29 -23.88
N THR A 162 -5.98 -18.58 -23.17
CA THR A 162 -6.86 -17.58 -22.58
C THR A 162 -6.70 -17.55 -21.06
N ILE A 163 -6.58 -16.34 -20.52
CA ILE A 163 -6.43 -16.11 -19.08
C ILE A 163 -7.54 -15.17 -18.63
N GLU A 164 -8.38 -15.66 -17.72
CA GLU A 164 -9.42 -14.85 -17.10
C GLU A 164 -8.93 -14.20 -15.80
N VAL A 165 -9.21 -12.91 -15.68
CA VAL A 165 -8.86 -12.09 -14.53
C VAL A 165 -10.07 -11.27 -14.07
N TYR A 166 -10.25 -11.14 -12.76
CA TYR A 166 -11.42 -10.45 -12.20
C TYR A 166 -11.17 -8.99 -11.83
N THR A 167 -9.91 -8.58 -11.76
CA THR A 167 -9.52 -7.22 -11.37
C THR A 167 -8.92 -6.45 -12.55
N ARG A 168 -9.47 -5.26 -12.84
CA ARG A 168 -9.04 -4.36 -13.93
C ARG A 168 -7.68 -3.69 -13.66
N HIS A 169 -7.30 -3.54 -12.40
CA HIS A 169 -6.11 -2.78 -12.03
C HIS A 169 -4.85 -3.59 -12.33
N PHE A 170 -4.07 -3.09 -13.31
CA PHE A 170 -2.79 -3.66 -13.71
C PHE A 170 -1.79 -3.81 -12.57
N GLN A 171 -2.02 -3.17 -11.43
CA GLN A 171 -1.15 -3.21 -10.26
C GLN A 171 -1.20 -4.55 -9.51
N ASP A 172 -2.29 -5.29 -9.62
CA ASP A 172 -2.53 -6.54 -8.87
C ASP A 172 -2.47 -7.77 -9.79
N THR A 173 -2.86 -7.59 -11.06
CA THR A 173 -2.97 -8.64 -12.07
C THR A 173 -1.64 -8.81 -12.83
N ALA A 174 -1.13 -10.05 -12.93
CA ALA A 174 0.02 -10.37 -13.75
C ALA A 174 -0.39 -10.54 -15.22
N LEU A 175 0.13 -9.68 -16.11
CA LEU A 175 -0.28 -9.66 -17.52
C LEU A 175 0.87 -10.15 -18.39
N PRO A 176 0.81 -11.39 -18.92
CA PRO A 176 1.84 -11.90 -19.81
C PRO A 176 1.80 -11.25 -21.18
N HIS A 177 2.93 -11.31 -21.87
CA HIS A 177 3.10 -10.91 -23.26
C HIS A 177 2.65 -12.04 -24.19
N GLY A 178 1.55 -11.82 -24.91
CA GLY A 178 1.11 -12.71 -25.99
C GLY A 178 -0.13 -13.56 -25.67
N ALA A 179 -0.51 -13.73 -24.40
CA ALA A 179 -1.76 -14.42 -24.06
C ALA A 179 -3.00 -13.53 -24.28
N THR A 180 -4.15 -14.14 -24.54
CA THR A 180 -5.43 -13.42 -24.59
C THR A 180 -5.97 -13.26 -23.17
N VAL A 181 -5.86 -12.05 -22.61
CA VAL A 181 -6.38 -11.75 -21.27
C VAL A 181 -7.82 -11.24 -21.35
N THR A 182 -8.73 -11.93 -20.69
CA THR A 182 -10.15 -11.54 -20.57
C THR A 182 -10.41 -10.91 -19.21
N HIS A 183 -11.09 -9.76 -19.20
CA HIS A 183 -11.49 -9.04 -17.99
C HIS A 183 -12.89 -8.46 -18.18
N ARG A 184 -13.63 -8.24 -17.07
CA ARG A 184 -15.00 -7.75 -17.13
C ARG A 184 -15.08 -6.26 -17.49
N GLU A 185 -15.18 -6.01 -18.78
CA GLU A 185 -16.04 -5.04 -19.48
C GLU A 185 -16.31 -5.56 -20.93
N GLY A 186 -16.35 -6.89 -21.13
CA GLY A 186 -16.51 -7.59 -22.42
C GLY A 186 -16.99 -9.06 -22.26
N GLU A 187 -16.94 -9.86 -23.34
CA GLU A 187 -17.36 -11.28 -23.35
C GLU A 187 -16.43 -12.16 -22.51
N PHE A 188 -16.99 -12.90 -21.55
CA PHE A 188 -16.30 -14.02 -20.93
C PHE A 188 -15.99 -15.06 -22.00
N THR A 189 -14.77 -15.57 -22.03
CA THR A 189 -14.48 -16.77 -22.80
C THR A 189 -15.11 -17.94 -22.05
N ALA A 190 -16.03 -18.65 -22.69
CA ALA A 190 -16.52 -19.90 -22.14
C ALA A 190 -15.31 -20.83 -21.95
N CYS A 191 -15.03 -21.21 -20.71
CA CYS A 191 -13.92 -22.09 -20.35
C CYS A 191 -12.53 -21.56 -20.73
N PRO A 192 -12.04 -20.50 -20.06
CA PRO A 192 -10.66 -20.09 -20.22
C PRO A 192 -9.71 -21.21 -19.79
N GLU A 193 -8.57 -21.32 -20.46
CA GLU A 193 -7.54 -22.30 -20.11
C GLU A 193 -6.99 -22.02 -18.70
N TYR A 194 -6.88 -20.74 -18.33
CA TYR A 194 -6.43 -20.32 -17.00
C TYR A 194 -7.34 -19.30 -16.34
N ILE A 195 -7.39 -19.36 -15.01
CA ILE A 195 -7.97 -18.32 -14.16
C ILE A 195 -6.87 -17.84 -13.21
N MET A 196 -6.74 -16.53 -13.07
CA MET A 196 -5.81 -15.95 -12.12
C MET A 196 -6.56 -15.25 -10.99
N LEU A 197 -6.31 -15.71 -9.77
CA LEU A 197 -6.79 -15.10 -8.54
C LEU A 197 -5.65 -14.30 -7.89
N THR A 198 -5.94 -13.05 -7.57
CA THR A 198 -5.04 -12.17 -6.84
C THR A 198 -5.45 -12.08 -5.37
N TYR A 199 -4.58 -11.52 -4.52
CA TYR A 199 -4.91 -11.23 -3.12
C TYR A 199 -6.24 -10.47 -2.97
N ARG A 200 -6.56 -9.59 -3.93
CA ARG A 200 -7.80 -8.80 -3.89
C ARG A 200 -9.05 -9.58 -4.27
N ASP A 201 -8.90 -10.67 -5.01
CA ASP A 201 -10.00 -11.57 -5.31
C ASP A 201 -10.29 -12.47 -4.08
N LEU A 202 -9.26 -12.78 -3.29
CA LEU A 202 -9.42 -13.50 -2.02
C LEU A 202 -10.15 -12.69 -0.94
N LEU A 203 -10.22 -11.37 -1.07
CA LEU A 203 -10.91 -10.52 -0.09
C LEU A 203 -12.42 -10.73 -0.01
N TYR A 204 -13.03 -11.34 -1.02
CA TYR A 204 -14.42 -11.77 -0.92
C TYR A 204 -14.63 -12.92 0.09
N LEU A 205 -13.54 -13.51 0.61
CA LEU A 205 -13.56 -14.56 1.63
C LEU A 205 -13.37 -14.00 3.06
N ASP A 206 -13.05 -12.72 3.20
CA ASP A 206 -12.90 -12.05 4.49
C ASP A 206 -14.27 -11.48 4.91
N GLU A 207 -14.81 -11.93 6.05
CA GLU A 207 -16.11 -11.47 6.54
C GLU A 207 -16.04 -10.10 7.24
N ASP A 208 -14.84 -9.71 7.70
CA ASP A 208 -14.61 -8.48 8.47
C ASP A 208 -14.05 -7.35 7.58
N THR A 209 -14.19 -7.48 6.27
CA THR A 209 -13.74 -6.47 5.31
C THR A 209 -14.78 -5.36 5.13
N TYR A 210 -14.31 -4.10 5.14
CA TYR A 210 -15.11 -2.92 4.80
C TYR A 210 -15.23 -2.71 3.27
N TYR A 211 -14.56 -3.54 2.47
CA TYR A 211 -14.49 -3.44 1.00
C TYR A 211 -14.74 -4.83 0.37
N ARG A 212 -15.46 -4.90 -0.75
CA ARG A 212 -15.74 -6.16 -1.49
C ARG A 212 -16.52 -7.22 -0.68
N THR A 213 -17.67 -6.80 -0.13
CA THR A 213 -18.63 -7.70 0.53
C THR A 213 -19.64 -8.26 -0.48
N SER A 214 -19.38 -9.47 -0.99
CA SER A 214 -20.34 -10.19 -1.84
C SER A 214 -20.26 -11.68 -1.58
N SER A 215 -21.31 -12.25 -0.99
CA SER A 215 -21.41 -13.69 -0.72
C SER A 215 -21.37 -14.53 -1.99
N LEU A 216 -21.92 -14.02 -3.10
CA LEU A 216 -21.87 -14.70 -4.40
C LEU A 216 -20.44 -14.79 -4.93
N ARG A 217 -19.69 -13.67 -4.92
CA ARG A 217 -18.28 -13.66 -5.35
C ARG A 217 -17.39 -14.47 -4.42
N GLY A 218 -17.64 -14.41 -3.11
CA GLY A 218 -16.94 -15.23 -2.13
C GLY A 218 -17.17 -16.73 -2.35
N ALA A 219 -18.41 -17.15 -2.58
CA ALA A 219 -18.74 -18.54 -2.88
C ALA A 219 -18.07 -19.03 -4.17
N TYR A 220 -18.04 -18.19 -5.21
CA TYR A 220 -17.36 -18.52 -6.46
C TYR A 220 -15.83 -18.65 -6.28
N VAL A 221 -15.19 -17.69 -5.60
CA VAL A 221 -13.76 -17.75 -5.31
C VAL A 221 -13.44 -19.00 -4.48
N ARG A 222 -14.28 -19.33 -3.48
CA ARG A 222 -14.11 -20.55 -2.68
C ARG A 222 -14.28 -21.81 -3.53
N GLY A 223 -15.25 -21.85 -4.45
CA GLY A 223 -15.46 -22.96 -5.38
C GLY A 223 -14.25 -23.24 -6.27
N LEU A 224 -13.62 -22.19 -6.78
CA LEU A 224 -12.36 -22.27 -7.53
C LEU A 224 -11.21 -22.84 -6.70
N LEU A 225 -11.10 -22.46 -5.43
CA LEU A 225 -10.04 -22.91 -4.53
C LEU A 225 -10.22 -24.36 -4.06
N ASP A 226 -11.46 -24.78 -3.83
CA ASP A 226 -11.80 -26.13 -3.38
C ASP A 226 -11.77 -27.15 -4.54
N GLY A 227 -11.56 -26.71 -5.79
CA GLY A 227 -11.52 -27.56 -6.99
C GLY A 227 -12.90 -27.95 -7.52
N ASN A 228 -13.96 -27.32 -7.05
CA ASN A 228 -15.35 -27.64 -7.42
C ASN A 228 -15.75 -27.12 -8.81
N ASP A 229 -14.96 -26.20 -9.38
CA ASP A 229 -15.27 -25.50 -10.63
C ASP A 229 -14.47 -26.00 -11.86
N SER A 230 -13.87 -27.19 -11.79
CA SER A 230 -13.07 -27.79 -12.88
C SER A 230 -11.78 -27.02 -13.21
N TYR A 231 -11.15 -26.49 -12.17
CA TYR A 231 -9.85 -25.84 -12.22
C TYR A 231 -8.96 -26.36 -11.09
N GLU A 232 -7.66 -26.47 -11.35
CA GLU A 232 -6.67 -26.87 -10.35
C GLU A 232 -5.52 -25.85 -10.22
N PRO A 233 -4.99 -25.62 -9.00
CA PRO A 233 -3.79 -24.81 -8.79
C PRO A 233 -2.57 -25.35 -9.55
N VAL A 234 -1.95 -24.51 -10.38
CA VAL A 234 -0.73 -24.86 -11.13
C VAL A 234 0.48 -24.00 -10.74
N ALA A 235 0.25 -22.78 -10.25
CA ALA A 235 1.35 -21.92 -9.79
C ALA A 235 0.89 -20.92 -8.72
N GLU A 236 1.80 -20.61 -7.79
CA GLU A 236 1.58 -19.64 -6.73
C GLU A 236 2.78 -18.73 -6.55
N PHE A 237 2.49 -17.44 -6.35
CA PHE A 237 3.51 -16.42 -6.19
C PHE A 237 3.18 -15.53 -5.00
N GLY A 238 4.15 -15.38 -4.09
CA GLY A 238 4.01 -14.60 -2.87
C GLY A 238 3.56 -15.42 -1.67
N PRO A 239 3.48 -14.82 -0.48
CA PRO A 239 3.01 -15.50 0.73
C PRO A 239 1.50 -15.81 0.62
N ARG A 240 1.14 -17.10 0.67
CA ARG A 240 -0.26 -17.51 0.72
C ARG A 240 -0.88 -17.10 2.06
N PRO A 241 -2.01 -16.39 2.09
CA PRO A 241 -2.74 -16.15 3.33
C PRO A 241 -3.29 -17.48 3.90
N PRO A 242 -3.35 -17.66 5.23
CA PRO A 242 -3.94 -18.86 5.83
C PRO A 242 -5.37 -19.09 5.35
N ASP A 243 -5.67 -20.33 4.95
CA ASP A 243 -6.97 -20.74 4.39
C ASP A 243 -7.47 -19.86 3.22
N PHE A 244 -6.54 -19.22 2.51
CA PHE A 244 -6.78 -18.23 1.46
C PHE A 244 -7.58 -17.01 1.93
N VAL A 245 -7.61 -16.72 3.23
CA VAL A 245 -8.28 -15.56 3.80
C VAL A 245 -7.25 -14.49 4.15
N PRO A 246 -7.20 -13.37 3.40
CA PRO A 246 -6.40 -12.20 3.71
C PRO A 246 -6.40 -11.81 5.19
N GLN A 247 -5.24 -11.46 5.73
CA GLN A 247 -5.14 -10.90 7.08
C GLN A 247 -5.03 -9.39 6.99
N ARG A 248 -5.89 -8.67 7.72
CA ARG A 248 -5.90 -7.21 7.73
C ARG A 248 -5.36 -6.65 9.04
N PRO A 249 -4.65 -5.51 9.00
CA PRO A 249 -4.34 -4.77 10.21
C PRO A 249 -5.62 -4.27 10.89
N THR A 250 -5.69 -4.43 12.21
CA THR A 250 -6.66 -3.83 13.12
C THR A 250 -6.53 -2.31 13.10
N PRO A 251 -7.54 -1.59 12.59
CA PRO A 251 -7.55 -0.13 12.58
C PRO A 251 -7.37 0.45 13.99
N GLY A 252 -6.50 1.44 14.14
CA GLY A 252 -6.24 2.09 15.43
C GLY A 252 -5.24 1.38 16.36
N SER A 253 -4.66 0.25 15.96
CA SER A 253 -3.58 -0.41 16.72
C SER A 253 -2.22 0.21 16.40
N LEU A 254 -1.47 0.66 17.42
CA LEU A 254 -0.07 1.13 17.26
C LEU A 254 0.92 -0.03 17.10
N LEU A 255 0.70 -1.15 17.79
CA LEU A 255 1.62 -2.29 17.78
C LEU A 255 1.70 -2.91 16.38
N GLU A 256 0.57 -2.92 15.66
CA GLU A 256 0.51 -3.39 14.29
C GLU A 256 1.16 -2.45 13.28
N LEU A 257 1.49 -1.21 13.66
CA LEU A 257 2.25 -0.30 12.80
C LEU A 257 3.77 -0.50 12.89
N LEU A 258 4.26 -1.19 13.92
CA LEU A 258 5.70 -1.42 14.09
C LEU A 258 6.34 -2.14 12.88
N PRO A 259 5.74 -3.22 12.32
CA PRO A 259 6.26 -3.85 11.12
C PRO A 259 6.41 -2.89 9.95
N HIS A 260 5.52 -1.90 9.80
CA HIS A 260 5.59 -0.92 8.72
C HIS A 260 6.80 0.01 8.82
N GLY A 261 7.38 0.20 10.00
CA GLY A 261 8.62 0.95 10.18
C GLY A 261 9.90 0.12 10.02
N ILE A 262 9.77 -1.20 9.88
CA ILE A 262 10.91 -2.14 9.81
C ILE A 262 11.03 -2.70 8.40
N VAL A 263 9.90 -3.12 7.83
CA VAL A 263 9.81 -3.72 6.51
C VAL A 263 9.34 -2.63 5.54
N PRO A 264 10.21 -2.11 4.66
CA PRO A 264 9.73 -1.28 3.55
C PRO A 264 8.79 -2.13 2.68
N HIS A 265 7.86 -1.52 1.93
CA HIS A 265 6.89 -2.17 1.00
C HIS A 265 5.52 -2.59 1.53
N VAL A 266 4.97 -1.79 2.42
CA VAL A 266 3.73 -2.17 3.11
C VAL A 266 2.54 -1.27 2.81
N ASP A 267 2.71 -0.11 2.15
CA ASP A 267 1.57 0.79 1.91
C ASP A 267 1.89 1.89 0.88
N GLN A 268 1.44 1.75 -0.37
CA GLN A 268 1.64 2.81 -1.38
C GLN A 268 0.37 3.35 -2.04
N TYR A 269 -0.70 2.56 -2.15
CA TYR A 269 -1.78 2.89 -3.08
C TYR A 269 -3.20 2.89 -2.53
N ALA A 270 -3.47 2.93 -1.21
CA ALA A 270 -4.84 3.07 -0.64
C ALA A 270 -5.86 2.01 -1.12
N ASP A 271 -5.40 0.99 -1.82
CA ASP A 271 -6.15 -0.14 -2.34
C ASP A 271 -5.27 -1.35 -2.07
N GLU A 272 -5.25 -1.86 -0.84
CA GLU A 272 -4.74 -3.19 -0.44
C GLU A 272 -3.33 -3.62 -0.93
N GLN A 273 -2.58 -2.74 -1.58
CA GLN A 273 -1.25 -2.94 -2.13
C GLN A 273 -0.23 -2.74 -1.02
N GLU A 274 -0.31 -3.64 -0.03
CA GLU A 274 0.84 -3.97 0.79
C GLU A 274 1.68 -4.91 -0.08
N LEU A 275 2.63 -4.34 -0.82
CA LEU A 275 3.34 -4.99 -1.91
C LEU A 275 4.07 -6.29 -1.54
N ARG A 276 4.30 -6.54 -0.24
CA ARG A 276 4.89 -7.80 0.22
C ARG A 276 3.99 -8.64 1.13
N PRO A 277 3.33 -8.11 2.18
CA PRO A 277 2.44 -8.93 3.01
C PRO A 277 1.23 -9.44 2.24
N ASN A 278 0.73 -8.64 1.30
CA ASN A 278 -0.58 -8.81 0.67
C ASN A 278 -0.50 -8.89 -0.86
N GLN A 279 0.65 -9.31 -1.40
CA GLN A 279 0.74 -9.71 -2.80
C GLN A 279 0.79 -11.23 -2.90
N TYR A 280 -0.31 -11.77 -3.39
CA TYR A 280 -0.48 -13.18 -3.68
C TYR A 280 -1.13 -13.32 -5.05
N THR A 281 -0.59 -14.23 -5.86
CA THR A 281 -1.14 -14.59 -7.15
C THR A 281 -1.22 -16.11 -7.22
N LEU A 282 -2.41 -16.62 -7.51
CA LEU A 282 -2.68 -18.02 -7.76
C LEU A 282 -3.11 -18.16 -9.22
N VAL A 283 -2.45 -19.05 -9.95
CA VAL A 283 -2.86 -19.44 -11.30
C VAL A 283 -3.49 -20.82 -11.23
N LEU A 284 -4.71 -20.88 -11.73
CA LEU A 284 -5.51 -22.08 -11.86
C LEU A 284 -5.56 -22.49 -13.34
N ARG A 285 -5.50 -23.78 -13.63
CA ARG A 285 -5.64 -24.33 -14.99
C ARG A 285 -6.92 -25.16 -15.09
N SER A 286 -7.59 -25.09 -16.24
CA SER A 286 -8.75 -25.94 -16.51
C SER A 286 -8.36 -27.42 -16.49
N THR A 287 -9.20 -28.25 -15.89
CA THR A 287 -9.06 -29.72 -15.93
C THR A 287 -9.66 -30.33 -17.20
N GLY A 288 -10.23 -29.52 -18.09
CA GLY A 288 -10.93 -29.94 -19.31
C GLY A 288 -12.43 -30.23 -19.13
N GLU A 289 -12.95 -30.22 -17.90
CA GLU A 289 -14.36 -30.46 -17.58
C GLU A 289 -15.14 -29.15 -17.28
N CYS A 290 -14.77 -28.04 -17.92
CA CYS A 290 -15.41 -26.77 -17.63
C CYS A 290 -16.86 -26.70 -18.17
N SER A 291 -17.77 -26.15 -17.35
CA SER A 291 -19.13 -25.85 -17.75
C SER A 291 -19.17 -24.65 -18.72
N PRO A 292 -19.63 -24.81 -19.97
CA PRO A 292 -19.75 -23.69 -20.91
C PRO A 292 -20.78 -22.64 -20.49
N ASP A 293 -21.69 -23.00 -19.57
CA ASP A 293 -22.70 -22.10 -19.00
C ASP A 293 -22.21 -21.39 -17.71
N ARG A 294 -20.89 -21.34 -17.47
CA ARG A 294 -20.33 -20.66 -16.29
C ARG A 294 -20.68 -19.16 -16.32
N ASP A 295 -21.25 -18.67 -15.22
CA ASP A 295 -21.60 -17.26 -15.01
C ASP A 295 -20.84 -16.70 -13.80
N PRO A 296 -19.55 -16.34 -13.94
CA PRO A 296 -18.77 -15.81 -12.84
C PRO A 296 -19.37 -14.49 -12.34
N PRO A 297 -19.60 -14.30 -11.02
CA PRO A 297 -20.32 -13.15 -10.46
C PRO A 297 -19.46 -11.87 -10.38
N PHE A 298 -18.38 -11.79 -11.16
CA PHE A 298 -17.48 -10.64 -11.20
C PHE A 298 -17.98 -9.59 -12.10
#